data_AF-A0A1G4B198-F1
#
_entry.id   AF-A0A1G4B198-F1
#
_cell.length_a   1.000
_cell.length_b   1.000
_cell.length_c   1.000
_cell.angle_alpha   90.00
_cell.angle_beta   90.00
_cell.angle_gamma   90.00
#
_symmetry.space_group_name_H-M   'P 1'
#
loop_
_entity.id
_entity.type
_entity.pdbx_description
1 polymer ?
#
loop_
_entity_poly.entity_id
_entity_poly.type
_entity_poly.pdbx_seq_one_letter_code
_entity_poly.pdbx_strand_id
1 'polypeptide(L)'
;MRNSFALGAGLACRLPTPHIPRRSFVTTVARGLAAAASSAPAPAPPLNPRWLSELQARIKRCAGLDLSEQQKGELKALREAIDGQWLELLAGREGFLTGPGWRGLDRHTVTWGDQVRCNAVGHVNNVVYNKYAESARVNWLRNFATTVDPEHKDEWNQLMSPRDLGLIMRSIKTDYKFPMAYPDHVTVLHKLVSKPTYGSDFILLEALLISDGHRRPAARCFEDIVVYDYKTAKRAPLKPFMVDRLRETYEAQEKSKVECEDKVKGFVEIVERLEKAARWKRRCPREAPDRRAMTARGFSSAESGDLRDIDDSMPAGAIDTTPDFQDLSITMSSISFREHIRWIPDEASEPTSTVVLTSPQRRFVDLRILKQPPTVDGVQDTHGIERLEWGIAGTSSSSLRPDGQGGEVRHSRWEHWIDSRTTAPENAADEGDMYEQPDGLTLEKGRMVNPATGRETDYEELWRDIDPVAVLRAGADAEEKGVECVVLKFEDESTGARGMVVWLGRFCQGISRVGEEVAAERWEWKEGEGWRRTVRIGDRALPCEVLLVTGAALSVGTHVVHEKVVWDVLESS
;
A
#
# COMPACT_ATOMS: atom_id res chain seq x y z
N MET A 1 56.69 23.52 -34.57
CA MET A 1 57.14 23.43 -33.15
C MET A 1 56.74 24.76 -32.50
N ARG A 2 55.91 24.79 -31.44
CA ARG A 2 56.32 24.84 -30.00
C ARG A 2 57.39 25.92 -29.72
N ASN A 3 57.37 26.77 -28.69
CA ASN A 3 56.50 27.10 -27.54
C ASN A 3 56.94 28.53 -27.08
N SER A 4 56.25 29.36 -26.28
CA SER A 4 54.86 29.49 -25.80
C SER A 4 54.72 30.89 -25.16
N PHE A 5 53.49 31.40 -24.92
CA PHE A 5 53.27 32.67 -24.21
C PHE A 5 52.75 32.46 -22.78
N ALA A 6 53.35 33.16 -21.82
CA ALA A 6 52.86 33.32 -20.45
C ALA A 6 52.69 34.81 -20.16
N LEU A 7 51.59 35.20 -19.51
CA LEU A 7 51.31 36.59 -19.16
C LEU A 7 50.70 36.72 -17.76
N GLY A 8 51.44 37.42 -16.90
CA GLY A 8 50.93 38.55 -16.11
C GLY A 8 49.78 38.31 -15.15
N ALA A 9 50.10 38.20 -13.86
CA ALA A 9 49.15 38.41 -12.78
C ALA A 9 48.63 39.86 -12.73
N GLY A 10 47.37 40.06 -12.36
CA GLY A 10 46.75 41.36 -12.11
C GLY A 10 45.94 41.36 -10.81
N LEU A 11 46.17 42.35 -9.95
CA LEU A 11 45.43 42.53 -8.70
C LEU A 11 43.98 42.96 -8.96
N ALA A 12 43.05 42.53 -8.09
CA ALA A 12 41.73 43.11 -7.96
C ALA A 12 41.41 43.43 -6.49
N CYS A 13 41.01 44.67 -6.21
CA CYS A 13 40.77 45.18 -4.86
C CYS A 13 39.54 44.55 -4.20
N ARG A 14 39.63 44.31 -2.87
CA ARG A 14 38.45 44.04 -2.03
C ARG A 14 37.81 45.36 -1.61
N LEU A 15 36.53 45.54 -1.92
CA LEU A 15 35.66 46.53 -1.28
C LEU A 15 34.78 45.83 -0.22
N PRO A 16 34.55 46.43 0.96
CA PRO A 16 33.66 45.86 1.96
C PRO A 16 32.18 46.15 1.63
N THR A 17 31.35 45.12 1.59
CA THR A 17 29.88 45.26 1.52
C THR A 17 29.29 45.48 2.92
N PRO A 18 28.24 46.31 3.07
CA PRO A 18 27.64 46.58 4.37
C PRO A 18 26.73 45.43 4.83
N HIS A 19 26.90 44.99 6.08
CA HIS A 19 26.01 44.02 6.71
C HIS A 19 24.62 44.62 6.96
N ILE A 20 23.63 44.19 6.17
CA ILE A 20 22.21 44.38 6.48
C ILE A 20 21.76 43.17 7.32
N PRO A 21 21.31 43.34 8.58
CA PRO A 21 20.79 42.23 9.36
C PRO A 21 19.43 41.79 8.81
N ARG A 22 19.39 40.66 8.10
CA ARG A 22 18.14 39.98 7.75
C ARG A 22 17.47 39.53 9.05
N ARG A 23 16.35 40.15 9.40
CA ARG A 23 15.45 39.66 10.45
C ARG A 23 14.91 38.29 10.03
N SER A 24 15.24 37.25 10.78
CA SER A 24 14.64 35.93 10.67
C SER A 24 13.16 36.03 11.08
N PHE A 25 12.26 35.87 10.12
CA PHE A 25 10.86 35.56 10.42
C PHE A 25 10.77 34.10 10.83
N VAL A 26 10.82 33.85 12.14
CA VAL A 26 10.55 32.52 12.70
C VAL A 26 9.04 32.30 12.70
N THR A 27 8.54 31.53 11.73
CA THR A 27 7.12 31.17 11.65
C THR A 27 6.82 30.01 12.60
N THR A 28 6.77 30.30 13.91
CA THR A 28 6.37 29.30 14.93
C THR A 28 4.88 29.00 14.84
N VAL A 29 4.48 28.02 14.02
CA VAL A 29 3.10 27.49 13.99
C VAL A 29 3.11 25.95 13.85
N ALA A 30 3.56 25.25 14.90
CA ALA A 30 3.39 23.79 15.02
C ALA A 30 3.50 23.27 16.48
N ARG A 31 3.09 24.04 17.49
CA ARG A 31 2.88 23.56 18.87
C ARG A 31 1.64 24.23 19.47
N GLY A 32 0.50 23.54 19.43
CA GLY A 32 -0.78 24.14 19.86
C GLY A 32 -2.04 23.26 19.82
N LEU A 33 -1.95 21.95 19.61
CA LEU A 33 -3.10 21.02 19.72
C LEU A 33 -2.72 19.72 20.43
N ALA A 34 -2.23 19.85 21.67
CA ALA A 34 -1.94 18.72 22.57
C ALA A 34 -2.30 19.07 24.03
N ALA A 35 -3.49 19.65 24.25
CA ALA A 35 -4.01 19.98 25.59
C ALA A 35 -5.54 20.14 25.59
N ALA A 36 -6.26 19.09 25.23
CA ALA A 36 -7.71 18.99 25.45
C ALA A 36 -8.10 17.53 25.73
N ALA A 37 -7.64 17.01 26.87
CA ALA A 37 -8.05 15.69 27.35
C ALA A 37 -9.52 15.74 27.83
N SER A 38 -10.44 15.50 26.89
CA SER A 38 -11.81 15.10 27.20
C SER A 38 -11.94 13.60 26.95
N SER A 39 -12.62 12.90 27.85
CA SER A 39 -12.73 11.43 27.84
C SER A 39 -13.50 10.92 26.62
N ALA A 40 -12.78 10.59 25.56
CA ALA A 40 -13.30 9.80 24.45
C ALA A 40 -13.19 8.29 24.78
N PRO A 41 -14.17 7.46 24.37
CA PRO A 41 -14.02 6.01 24.44
C PRO A 41 -12.80 5.54 23.64
N ALA A 42 -12.19 4.42 24.04
CA ALA A 42 -11.10 3.81 23.29
C ALA A 42 -11.54 3.54 21.83
N PRO A 43 -10.66 3.75 20.83
CA PRO A 43 -11.00 3.48 19.44
C PRO A 43 -11.38 2.00 19.28
N ALA A 44 -12.47 1.74 18.55
CA ALA A 44 -12.90 0.39 18.24
C ALA A 44 -11.78 -0.39 17.52
N PRO A 45 -11.67 -1.72 17.72
CA PRO A 45 -10.65 -2.53 17.07
C PRO A 45 -10.73 -2.38 15.53
N PRO A 46 -9.59 -2.39 14.82
CA PRO A 46 -9.56 -2.18 13.38
C PRO A 46 -10.45 -3.20 12.66
N LEU A 47 -11.35 -2.69 11.83
CA LEU A 47 -12.35 -3.48 11.12
C LEU A 47 -11.68 -4.48 10.18
N ASN A 48 -12.02 -5.78 10.29
CA ASN A 48 -11.58 -6.78 9.31
C ASN A 48 -12.09 -6.36 7.91
N PRO A 49 -11.21 -6.06 6.93
CA PRO A 49 -11.62 -5.56 5.63
C PRO A 49 -12.40 -6.58 4.78
N ARG A 50 -12.44 -7.86 5.19
CA ARG A 50 -13.19 -8.94 4.52
C ARG A 50 -14.52 -9.29 5.20
N TRP A 51 -14.93 -8.56 6.24
CA TRP A 51 -16.10 -8.91 7.07
C TRP A 51 -17.39 -9.18 6.27
N LEU A 52 -17.67 -8.39 5.21
CA LEU A 52 -18.88 -8.54 4.39
C LEU A 52 -18.84 -9.82 3.56
N SER A 53 -17.69 -10.10 2.93
CA SER A 53 -17.46 -11.33 2.17
C SER A 53 -17.47 -12.57 3.08
N GLU A 54 -16.94 -12.46 4.29
CA GLU A 54 -17.03 -13.52 5.31
C GLU A 54 -18.46 -13.78 5.76
N LEU A 55 -19.25 -12.73 6.00
CA LEU A 55 -20.66 -12.83 6.37
C LEU A 55 -21.49 -13.47 5.23
N GLN A 56 -21.29 -13.04 3.99
CA GLN A 56 -21.88 -13.66 2.80
C GLN A 56 -21.48 -15.14 2.67
N ALA A 57 -20.21 -15.48 2.94
CA ALA A 57 -19.74 -16.87 2.94
C ALA A 57 -20.36 -17.70 4.08
N ARG A 58 -20.58 -17.13 5.27
CA ARG A 58 -21.32 -17.79 6.36
C ARG A 58 -22.77 -18.06 5.97
N ILE A 59 -23.45 -17.09 5.38
CA ILE A 59 -24.84 -17.22 4.88
C ILE A 59 -24.91 -18.30 3.80
N LYS A 60 -23.96 -18.32 2.85
CA LYS A 60 -23.87 -19.37 1.81
C LYS A 60 -23.65 -20.77 2.42
N ARG A 61 -22.82 -20.89 3.47
CA ARG A 61 -22.67 -22.15 4.23
C ARG A 61 -23.94 -22.55 4.97
N CYS A 62 -24.68 -21.59 5.52
CA CYS A 62 -25.96 -21.84 6.20
C CYS A 62 -27.03 -22.41 5.25
N ALA A 63 -27.01 -22.04 3.97
CA ALA A 63 -27.94 -22.57 2.98
C ALA A 63 -27.76 -24.09 2.71
N GLY A 64 -26.59 -24.65 3.02
CA GLY A 64 -26.32 -26.10 2.97
C GLY A 64 -26.58 -26.86 4.27
N LEU A 65 -27.30 -26.25 5.23
CA LEU A 65 -27.63 -26.87 6.53
C LEU A 65 -29.09 -27.33 6.58
N ASP A 66 -29.39 -28.34 7.40
CA ASP A 66 -30.74 -28.87 7.62
C ASP A 66 -31.59 -27.94 8.51
N LEU A 67 -31.95 -26.80 7.94
CA LEU A 67 -32.77 -25.74 8.52
C LEU A 67 -34.26 -26.05 8.37
N SER A 68 -35.10 -25.59 9.31
CA SER A 68 -36.57 -25.63 9.13
C SER A 68 -37.01 -24.63 8.06
N GLU A 69 -38.22 -24.79 7.51
CA GLU A 69 -38.76 -23.86 6.50
C GLU A 69 -38.80 -22.40 6.99
N GLN A 70 -39.13 -22.17 8.28
CA GLN A 70 -39.03 -20.84 8.89
C GLN A 70 -37.59 -20.31 8.87
N GLN A 71 -36.60 -21.14 9.23
CA GLN A 71 -35.18 -20.77 9.24
C GLN A 71 -34.64 -20.53 7.82
N LYS A 72 -35.12 -21.26 6.82
CA LYS A 72 -34.81 -21.01 5.40
C LYS A 72 -35.40 -19.69 4.92
N GLY A 73 -36.63 -19.36 5.34
CA GLY A 73 -37.26 -18.06 5.10
C GLY A 73 -36.47 -16.90 5.70
N GLU A 74 -36.08 -17.01 6.98
CA GLU A 74 -35.23 -16.03 7.67
C GLU A 74 -33.87 -15.87 6.97
N LEU A 75 -33.21 -16.97 6.57
CA LEU A 75 -31.94 -16.93 5.85
C LEU A 75 -32.05 -16.28 4.46
N LYS A 76 -33.17 -16.53 3.74
CA LYS A 76 -33.46 -15.91 2.45
C LYS A 76 -33.65 -14.40 2.60
N ALA A 77 -34.49 -13.97 3.54
CA ALA A 77 -34.74 -12.54 3.81
C ALA A 77 -33.45 -11.82 4.24
N LEU A 78 -32.62 -12.45 5.08
CA LEU A 78 -31.31 -11.94 5.46
C LEU A 78 -30.38 -11.75 4.24
N ARG A 79 -30.33 -12.74 3.35
CA ARG A 79 -29.54 -12.65 2.12
C ARG A 79 -30.03 -11.52 1.22
N GLU A 80 -31.35 -11.41 1.01
CA GLU A 80 -31.95 -10.35 0.19
C GLU A 80 -31.67 -8.95 0.76
N ALA A 81 -31.74 -8.79 2.09
CA ALA A 81 -31.37 -7.53 2.76
C ALA A 81 -29.88 -7.18 2.55
N ILE A 82 -28.96 -8.13 2.74
CA ILE A 82 -27.52 -7.90 2.56
C ILE A 82 -27.16 -7.66 1.09
N ASP A 83 -27.72 -8.45 0.16
CA ASP A 83 -27.47 -8.29 -1.27
C ASP A 83 -28.11 -7.01 -1.84
N GLY A 84 -29.20 -6.51 -1.25
CA GLY A 84 -29.85 -5.25 -1.62
C GLY A 84 -29.21 -3.99 -1.01
N GLN A 85 -28.71 -4.08 0.23
CA GLN A 85 -28.14 -2.94 0.97
C GLN A 85 -26.61 -2.99 1.10
N TRP A 86 -25.92 -3.86 0.34
CA TRP A 86 -24.47 -4.09 0.48
C TRP A 86 -23.63 -2.80 0.50
N LEU A 87 -23.97 -1.80 -0.32
CA LEU A 87 -23.29 -0.50 -0.40
C LEU A 87 -23.48 0.33 0.88
N GLU A 88 -24.71 0.37 1.40
CA GLU A 88 -25.04 1.03 2.67
C GLU A 88 -24.29 0.37 3.83
N LEU A 89 -24.27 -0.96 3.87
CA LEU A 89 -23.61 -1.73 4.93
C LEU A 89 -22.09 -1.61 4.86
N LEU A 90 -21.51 -1.61 3.66
CA LEU A 90 -20.06 -1.48 3.44
C LEU A 90 -19.56 -0.09 3.84
N ALA A 91 -20.17 0.97 3.30
CA ALA A 91 -19.66 2.33 3.42
C ALA A 91 -20.28 3.12 4.59
N GLY A 92 -21.55 2.87 4.91
CA GLY A 92 -22.23 3.51 6.06
C GLY A 92 -21.59 3.14 7.40
N ARG A 93 -21.10 1.90 7.55
CA ARG A 93 -20.30 1.46 8.70
C ARG A 93 -19.01 2.25 8.91
N GLU A 94 -18.50 2.90 7.86
CA GLU A 94 -17.33 3.78 7.92
C GLU A 94 -17.69 5.28 7.97
N GLY A 95 -18.99 5.60 8.11
CA GLY A 95 -19.53 6.96 8.16
C GLY A 95 -19.73 7.62 6.80
N PHE A 96 -19.75 6.89 5.68
CA PHE A 96 -20.12 7.47 4.38
C PHE A 96 -21.64 7.49 4.21
N LEU A 97 -22.19 8.65 3.82
CA LEU A 97 -23.61 8.76 3.49
C LEU A 97 -23.86 8.16 2.09
N THR A 98 -24.69 7.12 2.03
CA THR A 98 -24.88 6.28 0.83
C THR A 98 -26.21 6.52 0.08
N GLY A 99 -27.06 7.42 0.59
CA GLY A 99 -28.31 7.80 -0.07
C GLY A 99 -28.06 8.48 -1.42
N PRO A 100 -28.99 8.43 -2.40
CA PRO A 100 -28.74 8.93 -3.76
C PRO A 100 -28.25 10.38 -3.84
N GLY A 101 -28.77 11.28 -2.99
CA GLY A 101 -28.32 12.68 -2.91
C GLY A 101 -26.90 12.88 -2.35
N TRP A 102 -26.25 11.84 -1.82
CA TRP A 102 -24.89 11.92 -1.26
C TRP A 102 -23.83 11.25 -2.14
N ARG A 103 -24.23 10.62 -3.25
CA ARG A 103 -23.29 9.97 -4.18
C ARG A 103 -22.70 11.02 -5.12
N GLY A 104 -21.38 11.16 -5.09
CA GLY A 104 -20.68 12.07 -6.00
C GLY A 104 -20.61 11.50 -7.41
N LEU A 105 -20.34 10.20 -7.52
CA LEU A 105 -20.60 9.42 -8.72
C LEU A 105 -21.41 8.19 -8.30
N ASP A 106 -22.57 7.99 -8.92
CA ASP A 106 -23.42 6.82 -8.71
C ASP A 106 -23.32 5.92 -9.95
N ARG A 107 -22.82 4.69 -9.76
CA ARG A 107 -22.65 3.68 -10.82
C ARG A 107 -22.00 4.20 -12.12
N HIS A 108 -21.04 5.10 -12.01
CA HIS A 108 -20.38 5.68 -13.18
C HIS A 108 -19.71 4.58 -14.00
N THR A 109 -20.10 4.44 -15.26
CA THR A 109 -19.54 3.44 -16.16
C THR A 109 -18.05 3.68 -16.33
N VAL A 110 -17.22 2.74 -15.88
CA VAL A 110 -15.81 2.72 -16.27
C VAL A 110 -15.79 2.60 -17.79
N THR A 111 -15.17 3.53 -18.51
CA THR A 111 -15.14 3.45 -19.98
C THR A 111 -13.92 2.66 -20.43
N TRP A 112 -13.98 2.07 -21.63
CA TRP A 112 -12.82 1.37 -22.19
C TRP A 112 -11.60 2.31 -22.32
N GLY A 113 -11.82 3.59 -22.62
CA GLY A 113 -10.77 4.61 -22.81
C GLY A 113 -10.16 5.16 -21.52
N ASP A 114 -10.74 4.85 -20.36
CA ASP A 114 -10.14 5.11 -19.04
C ASP A 114 -9.02 4.11 -18.70
N GLN A 115 -8.89 3.05 -19.50
CA GLN A 115 -7.91 2.00 -19.29
C GLN A 115 -6.59 2.28 -20.01
N VAL A 116 -5.50 1.81 -19.42
CA VAL A 116 -4.26 1.55 -20.15
C VAL A 116 -4.23 0.07 -20.51
N ARG A 117 -3.79 -0.25 -21.73
CA ARG A 117 -3.29 -1.59 -22.06
C ARG A 117 -1.77 -1.58 -21.92
N CYS A 118 -1.27 -2.16 -20.84
CA CYS A 118 -0.04 -2.96 -20.91
C CYS A 118 -0.45 -4.43 -21.13
N ASN A 119 0.49 -5.20 -21.67
CA ASN A 119 0.48 -6.64 -21.96
C ASN A 119 -0.84 -7.39 -21.66
N ALA A 120 -1.76 -7.36 -22.64
CA ALA A 120 -3.02 -8.09 -22.71
C ALA A 120 -4.14 -7.79 -21.67
N VAL A 121 -3.86 -7.26 -20.47
CA VAL A 121 -4.89 -6.98 -19.45
C VAL A 121 -5.15 -5.48 -19.29
N GLY A 122 -6.28 -5.01 -19.81
CA GLY A 122 -6.71 -3.63 -19.62
C GLY A 122 -7.16 -3.35 -18.19
N HIS A 123 -6.63 -2.30 -17.56
CA HIS A 123 -7.10 -1.82 -16.27
C HIS A 123 -7.18 -0.28 -16.25
N VAL A 124 -8.04 0.28 -15.40
CA VAL A 124 -8.22 1.72 -15.25
C VAL A 124 -6.90 2.37 -14.84
N ASN A 125 -6.48 3.41 -15.57
CA ASN A 125 -5.25 4.13 -15.27
C ASN A 125 -5.32 4.77 -13.87
N ASN A 126 -4.24 4.66 -13.10
CA ASN A 126 -4.11 5.26 -11.76
C ASN A 126 -4.57 6.72 -11.68
N VAL A 127 -4.23 7.55 -12.68
CA VAL A 127 -4.63 8.97 -12.75
C VAL A 127 -6.15 9.14 -12.88
N VAL A 128 -6.86 8.18 -13.47
CA VAL A 128 -8.32 8.24 -13.61
C VAL A 128 -9.05 8.05 -12.27
N TYR A 129 -8.49 7.33 -11.30
CA TYR A 129 -9.06 7.29 -9.95
C TYR A 129 -9.11 8.69 -9.31
N ASN A 130 -8.07 9.51 -9.53
CA ASN A 130 -8.06 10.90 -9.08
C ASN A 130 -9.09 11.75 -9.84
N LYS A 131 -9.29 11.51 -11.14
CA LYS A 131 -10.35 12.18 -11.94
C LYS A 131 -11.76 11.79 -11.45
N TYR A 132 -11.98 10.53 -11.08
CA TYR A 132 -13.24 10.07 -10.50
C TYR A 132 -13.48 10.68 -9.12
N ALA A 133 -12.47 10.72 -8.25
CA ALA A 133 -12.55 11.39 -6.94
C ALA A 133 -12.88 12.88 -7.09
N GLU A 134 -12.17 13.60 -7.96
CA GLU A 134 -12.45 14.99 -8.28
C GLU A 134 -13.85 15.22 -8.83
N SER A 135 -14.25 14.49 -9.86
CA SER A 135 -15.59 14.61 -10.45
C SER A 135 -16.68 14.33 -9.42
N ALA A 136 -16.47 13.34 -8.54
CA ALA A 136 -17.37 13.00 -7.46
C ALA A 136 -17.41 14.09 -6.38
N ARG A 137 -16.30 14.73 -6.01
CA ARG A 137 -16.27 15.88 -5.09
C ARG A 137 -17.10 17.04 -5.64
N VAL A 138 -16.93 17.38 -6.93
CA VAL A 138 -17.68 18.46 -7.59
C VAL A 138 -19.18 18.19 -7.55
N ASN A 139 -19.59 16.96 -7.86
CA ASN A 139 -20.99 16.56 -7.81
C ASN A 139 -21.53 16.52 -6.37
N TRP A 140 -20.76 16.02 -5.41
CA TRP A 140 -21.12 16.01 -3.99
C TRP A 140 -21.39 17.43 -3.46
N LEU A 141 -20.54 18.41 -3.81
CA LEU A 141 -20.77 19.83 -3.49
C LEU A 141 -22.00 20.40 -4.22
N ARG A 142 -22.23 20.03 -5.48
CA ARG A 142 -23.46 20.42 -6.22
C ARG A 142 -24.73 19.81 -5.63
N ASN A 143 -24.63 18.68 -4.94
CA ASN A 143 -25.78 18.08 -4.25
C ASN A 143 -26.21 18.93 -3.04
N PHE A 144 -25.30 19.66 -2.38
CA PHE A 144 -25.70 20.69 -1.41
C PHE A 144 -26.57 21.76 -2.08
N ALA A 145 -26.14 22.28 -3.22
CA ALA A 145 -26.85 23.32 -3.99
C ALA A 145 -28.25 22.90 -4.53
N THR A 146 -28.60 21.62 -4.45
CA THR A 146 -29.83 21.07 -5.06
C THR A 146 -30.71 20.28 -4.11
N THR A 147 -30.16 19.65 -3.08
CA THR A 147 -30.91 18.77 -2.17
C THR A 147 -30.78 19.13 -0.68
N VAL A 148 -29.68 19.74 -0.24
CA VAL A 148 -29.42 20.06 1.18
C VAL A 148 -29.72 21.52 1.51
N ASP A 149 -29.32 22.43 0.63
CA ASP A 149 -29.42 23.89 0.81
C ASP A 149 -29.70 24.60 -0.54
N PRO A 150 -30.94 24.47 -1.08
CA PRO A 150 -31.30 25.10 -2.35
C PRO A 150 -31.38 26.64 -2.27
N GLU A 151 -31.47 27.21 -1.06
CA GLU A 151 -31.57 28.66 -0.85
C GLU A 151 -30.26 29.38 -1.22
N HIS A 152 -29.12 28.77 -0.90
CA HIS A 152 -27.77 29.29 -1.22
C HIS A 152 -27.14 28.59 -2.44
N LYS A 153 -27.99 28.13 -3.37
CA LYS A 153 -27.58 27.34 -4.54
C LYS A 153 -26.49 28.02 -5.36
N ASP A 154 -26.55 29.33 -5.55
CA ASP A 154 -25.61 30.03 -6.40
C ASP A 154 -24.22 30.12 -5.75
N GLU A 155 -24.14 30.30 -4.42
CA GLU A 155 -22.89 30.27 -3.66
C GLU A 155 -22.25 28.87 -3.65
N TRP A 156 -23.04 27.81 -3.47
CA TRP A 156 -22.54 26.44 -3.55
C TRP A 156 -21.99 26.10 -4.95
N ASN A 157 -22.65 26.56 -6.01
CA ASN A 157 -22.14 26.39 -7.38
C ASN A 157 -20.92 27.28 -7.67
N GLN A 158 -20.82 28.46 -7.05
CA GLN A 158 -19.67 29.37 -7.21
C GLN A 158 -18.38 28.80 -6.63
N LEU A 159 -18.42 27.88 -5.66
CA LEU A 159 -17.23 27.20 -5.10
C LEU A 159 -16.36 26.52 -6.16
N MET A 160 -16.95 26.17 -7.31
CA MET A 160 -16.29 25.54 -8.44
C MET A 160 -15.90 26.54 -9.54
N SER A 161 -15.85 27.84 -9.22
CA SER A 161 -15.54 28.92 -10.15
C SER A 161 -14.60 29.96 -9.53
N PRO A 162 -13.72 30.61 -10.30
CA PRO A 162 -12.79 31.62 -9.78
C PRO A 162 -13.46 33.00 -9.58
N ARG A 163 -14.75 33.05 -9.24
CA ARG A 163 -15.56 34.29 -9.19
C ARG A 163 -15.65 34.96 -7.82
N ASP A 164 -15.57 34.17 -6.75
CA ASP A 164 -15.77 34.61 -5.36
C ASP A 164 -14.93 33.69 -4.44
N LEU A 165 -15.56 33.04 -3.46
CA LEU A 165 -14.97 31.93 -2.71
C LEU A 165 -14.91 30.68 -3.61
N GLY A 166 -13.79 29.97 -3.61
CA GLY A 166 -13.66 28.68 -4.28
C GLY A 166 -12.71 27.71 -3.56
N LEU A 167 -12.66 26.48 -4.07
CA LEU A 167 -11.94 25.37 -3.45
C LEU A 167 -10.71 24.98 -4.29
N ILE A 168 -9.54 24.94 -3.64
CA ILE A 168 -8.27 24.57 -4.25
C ILE A 168 -7.78 23.28 -3.58
N MET A 169 -7.47 22.26 -4.38
CA MET A 169 -6.81 21.05 -3.88
C MET A 169 -5.38 21.38 -3.45
N ARG A 170 -5.07 21.23 -2.16
CA ARG A 170 -3.70 21.37 -1.62
C ARG A 170 -2.91 20.07 -1.75
N SER A 171 -3.55 18.93 -1.48
CA SER A 171 -2.97 17.61 -1.73
C SER A 171 -4.03 16.53 -1.83
N ILE A 172 -3.82 15.56 -2.72
CA ILE A 172 -4.59 14.32 -2.79
C ILE A 172 -3.64 13.13 -2.63
N LYS A 173 -3.95 12.23 -1.70
CA LYS A 173 -3.26 10.93 -1.53
C LYS A 173 -4.22 9.82 -1.94
N THR A 174 -3.80 8.93 -2.83
CA THR A 174 -4.63 7.82 -3.33
C THR A 174 -4.04 6.47 -2.97
N ASP A 175 -4.74 5.71 -2.13
CA ASP A 175 -4.38 4.35 -1.74
C ASP A 175 -5.18 3.35 -2.60
N TYR A 176 -4.57 2.87 -3.69
CA TYR A 176 -5.12 1.81 -4.54
C TYR A 176 -5.23 0.49 -3.75
N LYS A 177 -6.36 -0.21 -3.90
CA LYS A 177 -6.65 -1.49 -3.23
C LYS A 177 -6.71 -2.66 -4.19
N PHE A 178 -7.18 -2.43 -5.43
CA PHE A 178 -7.04 -3.35 -6.55
C PHE A 178 -7.32 -2.64 -7.88
N PRO A 179 -6.83 -3.14 -9.03
CA PRO A 179 -7.14 -2.59 -10.34
C PRO A 179 -8.56 -2.94 -10.78
N MET A 180 -9.43 -1.93 -10.95
CA MET A 180 -10.67 -2.08 -11.72
C MET A 180 -10.36 -2.17 -13.22
N ALA A 181 -11.22 -2.85 -13.96
CA ALA A 181 -11.15 -3.01 -15.40
C ALA A 181 -12.54 -2.82 -16.03
N TYR A 182 -12.58 -2.50 -17.32
CA TYR A 182 -13.81 -2.52 -18.12
C TYR A 182 -14.22 -3.97 -18.43
N PRO A 183 -15.51 -4.33 -18.37
CA PRO A 183 -16.65 -3.51 -17.97
C PRO A 183 -16.91 -3.55 -16.46
N ASP A 184 -17.04 -2.38 -15.84
CA ASP A 184 -17.44 -2.22 -14.43
C ASP A 184 -18.13 -0.86 -14.22
N HIS A 185 -18.75 -0.68 -13.05
CA HIS A 185 -19.27 0.61 -12.60
C HIS A 185 -18.57 1.02 -11.31
N VAL A 186 -18.13 2.28 -11.24
CA VAL A 186 -17.56 2.87 -10.03
C VAL A 186 -18.57 3.78 -9.34
N THR A 187 -18.82 3.51 -8.06
CA THR A 187 -19.58 4.39 -7.17
C THR A 187 -18.58 5.11 -6.25
N VAL A 188 -18.65 6.44 -6.19
CA VAL A 188 -17.71 7.26 -5.41
C VAL A 188 -18.45 8.09 -4.36
N LEU A 189 -18.09 7.84 -3.10
CA LEU A 189 -18.68 8.47 -1.91
C LEU A 189 -17.65 9.39 -1.25
N HIS A 190 -18.12 10.48 -0.65
CA HIS A 190 -17.29 11.39 0.14
C HIS A 190 -17.81 11.49 1.58
N LYS A 191 -16.89 11.69 2.53
CA LYS A 191 -17.22 12.08 3.90
C LYS A 191 -16.21 13.10 4.43
N LEU A 192 -16.66 13.94 5.37
CA LEU A 192 -15.83 14.86 6.13
C LEU A 192 -15.00 14.08 7.18
N VAL A 193 -13.67 14.26 7.16
CA VAL A 193 -12.75 13.63 8.12
C VAL A 193 -12.84 14.29 9.51
N SER A 194 -13.10 15.60 9.54
CA SER A 194 -13.20 16.39 10.78
C SER A 194 -14.36 17.38 10.70
N LYS A 195 -15.03 17.62 11.83
CA LYS A 195 -16.13 18.60 11.93
C LYS A 195 -15.60 20.04 11.71
N PRO A 196 -16.10 20.78 10.71
CA PRO A 196 -15.60 22.13 10.42
C PRO A 196 -16.02 23.15 11.48
N THR A 197 -15.31 24.28 11.50
CA THR A 197 -15.56 25.43 12.39
C THR A 197 -15.79 26.70 11.56
N TYR A 198 -16.37 27.73 12.17
CA TYR A 198 -16.56 29.03 11.48
C TYR A 198 -15.23 29.73 11.12
N GLY A 199 -14.10 29.29 11.68
CA GLY A 199 -12.76 29.74 11.30
C GLY A 199 -12.04 28.80 10.32
N SER A 200 -12.67 27.73 9.85
CA SER A 200 -12.03 26.75 8.98
C SER A 200 -11.85 27.31 7.56
N ASP A 201 -10.59 27.49 7.17
CA ASP A 201 -10.14 27.87 5.81
C ASP A 201 -9.64 26.65 4.99
N PHE A 202 -10.03 25.45 5.42
CA PHE A 202 -9.81 24.17 4.75
C PHE A 202 -10.92 23.16 5.09
N ILE A 203 -11.04 22.14 4.25
CA ILE A 203 -11.90 20.96 4.41
C ILE A 203 -11.03 19.73 4.16
N LEU A 204 -11.14 18.72 5.03
CA LEU A 204 -10.53 17.39 4.82
C LEU A 204 -11.63 16.40 4.43
N LEU A 205 -11.51 15.77 3.27
CA LEU A 205 -12.41 14.72 2.81
C LEU A 205 -11.68 13.38 2.68
N GLU A 206 -12.39 12.29 3.00
CA GLU A 206 -12.04 10.95 2.53
C GLU A 206 -13.02 10.60 1.41
N ALA A 207 -12.49 10.11 0.29
CA ALA A 207 -13.25 9.58 -0.83
C ALA A 207 -13.09 8.06 -0.89
N LEU A 208 -14.19 7.34 -1.06
CA LEU A 208 -14.23 5.88 -1.19
C LEU A 208 -14.72 5.52 -2.59
N LEU A 209 -13.83 4.96 -3.42
CA LEU A 209 -14.13 4.49 -4.76
C LEU A 209 -14.43 3.00 -4.70
N ILE A 210 -15.66 2.61 -5.04
CA ILE A 210 -16.19 1.26 -4.89
C ILE A 210 -16.50 0.70 -6.27
N SER A 211 -15.99 -0.51 -6.54
CA SER A 211 -16.40 -1.29 -7.71
C SER A 211 -17.72 -1.98 -7.41
N ASP A 212 -18.70 -1.79 -8.28
CA ASP A 212 -20.00 -2.46 -8.20
C ASP A 212 -19.89 -3.94 -8.59
N GLY A 213 -19.07 -4.28 -9.58
CA GLY A 213 -18.84 -5.66 -10.01
C GLY A 213 -18.15 -6.52 -8.95
N HIS A 214 -17.16 -5.96 -8.25
CA HIS A 214 -16.43 -6.64 -7.18
C HIS A 214 -17.03 -6.41 -5.78
N ARG A 215 -18.01 -5.51 -5.66
CA ARG A 215 -18.66 -5.07 -4.41
C ARG A 215 -17.68 -4.72 -3.27
N ARG A 216 -16.55 -4.09 -3.61
CA ARG A 216 -15.49 -3.74 -2.64
C ARG A 216 -14.79 -2.42 -3.01
N PRO A 217 -14.12 -1.75 -2.06
CA PRO A 217 -13.31 -0.57 -2.35
C PRO A 217 -12.17 -0.89 -3.31
N ALA A 218 -12.08 -0.12 -4.39
CA ALA A 218 -11.01 -0.18 -5.38
C ALA A 218 -9.87 0.80 -5.07
N ALA A 219 -10.21 1.98 -4.57
CA ALA A 219 -9.25 2.95 -4.05
C ALA A 219 -9.87 3.79 -2.92
N ARG A 220 -9.00 4.42 -2.13
CA ARG A 220 -9.38 5.49 -1.20
C ARG A 220 -8.56 6.72 -1.52
N CYS A 221 -9.19 7.89 -1.50
CA CYS A 221 -8.46 9.16 -1.59
C CYS A 221 -8.60 9.95 -0.29
N PHE A 222 -7.52 10.56 0.17
CA PHE A 222 -7.55 11.59 1.20
C PHE A 222 -7.27 12.93 0.54
N GLU A 223 -8.18 13.88 0.75
CA GLU A 223 -8.21 15.15 0.06
C GLU A 223 -8.11 16.30 1.06
N ASP A 224 -7.09 17.13 0.87
CA ASP A 224 -6.86 18.34 1.65
C ASP A 224 -7.19 19.55 0.78
N ILE A 225 -8.30 20.21 1.07
CA ILE A 225 -8.90 21.22 0.22
C ILE A 225 -8.86 22.56 0.95
N VAL A 226 -8.18 23.53 0.37
CA VAL A 226 -8.08 24.89 0.90
C VAL A 226 -9.20 25.76 0.32
N VAL A 227 -9.78 26.59 1.18
CA VAL A 227 -10.76 27.60 0.81
C VAL A 227 -10.03 28.89 0.46
N TYR A 228 -10.31 29.42 -0.73
CA TYR A 228 -9.59 30.56 -1.30
C TYR A 228 -10.57 31.61 -1.83
N ASP A 229 -10.36 32.86 -1.46
CA ASP A 229 -11.08 34.00 -2.00
C ASP A 229 -10.30 34.57 -3.20
N TYR A 230 -10.88 34.42 -4.40
CA TYR A 230 -10.30 34.87 -5.65
C TYR A 230 -10.32 36.40 -5.82
N LYS A 231 -11.14 37.13 -5.06
CA LYS A 231 -11.21 38.61 -5.10
C LYS A 231 -10.10 39.24 -4.26
N THR A 232 -9.81 38.68 -3.08
CA THR A 232 -8.74 39.16 -2.20
C THR A 232 -7.41 38.43 -2.37
N ALA A 233 -7.38 37.36 -3.16
CA ALA A 233 -6.24 36.50 -3.45
C ALA A 233 -5.58 35.91 -2.20
N LYS A 234 -6.41 35.41 -1.26
CA LYS A 234 -6.01 34.88 0.05
C LYS A 234 -6.85 33.69 0.48
N ARG A 235 -6.32 32.89 1.42
CA ARG A 235 -7.11 31.90 2.15
C ARG A 235 -8.20 32.61 2.95
N ALA A 236 -9.41 32.07 2.95
CA ALA A 236 -10.57 32.64 3.61
C ALA A 236 -11.38 31.53 4.31
N PRO A 237 -12.08 31.82 5.42
CA PRO A 237 -12.98 30.84 6.02
C PRO A 237 -14.19 30.58 5.13
N LEU A 238 -14.82 29.42 5.29
CA LEU A 238 -16.13 29.12 4.70
C LEU A 238 -17.21 30.13 5.15
N LYS A 239 -18.21 30.38 4.31
CA LYS A 239 -19.39 31.17 4.68
C LYS A 239 -20.15 30.44 5.81
N PRO A 240 -20.72 31.13 6.83
CA PRO A 240 -21.29 30.47 8.00
C PRO A 240 -22.31 29.37 7.71
N PHE A 241 -23.26 29.62 6.79
CA PHE A 241 -24.25 28.63 6.38
C PHE A 241 -23.63 27.36 5.78
N MET A 242 -22.49 27.46 5.07
CA MET A 242 -21.77 26.31 4.55
C MET A 242 -21.18 25.47 5.68
N VAL A 243 -20.65 26.12 6.72
CA VAL A 243 -20.13 25.44 7.92
C VAL A 243 -21.26 24.72 8.64
N ASP A 244 -22.44 25.33 8.75
CA ASP A 244 -23.61 24.71 9.40
C ASP A 244 -24.07 23.46 8.64
N ARG A 245 -24.27 23.54 7.32
CA ARG A 245 -24.66 22.37 6.50
C ARG A 245 -23.61 21.25 6.50
N LEU A 246 -22.32 21.59 6.50
CA LEU A 246 -21.24 20.60 6.63
C LEU A 246 -21.17 19.98 8.04
N ARG A 247 -21.54 20.73 9.10
CA ARG A 247 -21.63 20.18 10.46
C ARG A 247 -22.81 19.21 10.61
N GLU A 248 -23.97 19.56 10.08
CA GLU A 248 -25.13 18.66 10.02
C GLU A 248 -24.79 17.39 9.23
N THR A 249 -24.06 17.52 8.13
CA THR A 249 -23.56 16.38 7.35
C THR A 249 -22.62 15.51 8.18
N TYR A 250 -21.65 16.09 8.89
CA TYR A 250 -20.75 15.34 9.78
C TYR A 250 -21.52 14.62 10.91
N GLU A 251 -22.55 15.24 11.49
CA GLU A 251 -23.41 14.60 12.49
C GLU A 251 -24.23 13.45 11.90
N ALA A 252 -24.73 13.61 10.67
CA ALA A 252 -25.41 12.54 9.94
C ALA A 252 -24.47 11.36 9.62
N GLN A 253 -23.20 11.62 9.31
CA GLN A 253 -22.17 10.57 9.11
C GLN A 253 -21.98 9.72 10.38
N GLU A 254 -21.78 10.36 11.54
CA GLU A 254 -21.59 9.64 12.81
C GLU A 254 -22.86 8.90 13.25
N LYS A 255 -24.05 9.47 13.01
CA LYS A 255 -25.32 8.76 13.21
C LYS A 255 -25.45 7.54 12.30
N SER A 256 -25.18 7.69 11.00
CA SER A 256 -25.26 6.61 10.01
C SER A 256 -24.32 5.45 10.35
N LYS A 257 -23.13 5.76 10.86
CA LYS A 257 -22.15 4.79 11.35
C LYS A 257 -22.69 3.91 12.49
N VAL A 258 -23.33 4.51 13.50
CA VAL A 258 -23.96 3.76 14.60
C VAL A 258 -25.12 2.91 14.08
N GLU A 259 -26.03 3.48 13.29
CA GLU A 259 -27.17 2.75 12.72
C GLU A 259 -26.74 1.58 11.82
N CYS A 260 -25.62 1.71 11.09
CA CYS A 260 -25.06 0.63 10.27
C CYS A 260 -24.36 -0.44 11.11
N GLU A 261 -23.63 -0.08 12.16
CA GLU A 261 -23.00 -1.05 13.08
C GLU A 261 -24.07 -1.91 13.77
N ASP A 262 -25.17 -1.31 14.24
CA ASP A 262 -26.28 -2.02 14.87
C ASP A 262 -26.98 -2.98 13.88
N LYS A 263 -27.22 -2.55 12.62
CA LYS A 263 -27.73 -3.42 11.54
C LYS A 263 -26.80 -4.62 11.30
N VAL A 264 -25.49 -4.36 11.15
CA VAL A 264 -24.49 -5.42 10.90
C VAL A 264 -24.41 -6.40 12.07
N LYS A 265 -24.44 -5.91 13.31
CA LYS A 265 -24.51 -6.73 14.52
C LYS A 265 -25.76 -7.62 14.53
N GLY A 266 -26.94 -7.06 14.24
CA GLY A 266 -28.19 -7.83 14.12
C GLY A 266 -28.10 -8.93 13.07
N PHE A 267 -27.49 -8.66 11.91
CA PHE A 267 -27.24 -9.70 10.89
C PHE A 267 -26.29 -10.81 11.38
N VAL A 268 -25.21 -10.46 12.07
CA VAL A 268 -24.28 -11.45 12.66
C VAL A 268 -24.99 -12.31 13.71
N GLU A 269 -25.81 -11.72 14.57
CA GLU A 269 -26.59 -12.45 15.59
C GLU A 269 -27.61 -13.42 14.96
N ILE A 270 -28.27 -13.04 13.86
CA ILE A 270 -29.15 -13.93 13.10
C ILE A 270 -28.36 -15.11 12.52
N VAL A 271 -27.22 -14.86 11.87
CA VAL A 271 -26.37 -15.93 11.31
C VAL A 271 -25.89 -16.88 12.41
N GLU A 272 -25.40 -16.36 13.54
CA GLU A 272 -24.99 -17.20 14.66
C GLU A 272 -26.11 -18.05 15.23
N ARG A 273 -27.31 -17.49 15.37
CA ARG A 273 -28.49 -18.23 15.84
C ARG A 273 -28.83 -19.39 14.90
N LEU A 274 -28.77 -19.16 13.58
CA LEU A 274 -28.99 -20.20 12.56
C LEU A 274 -27.88 -21.26 12.57
N GLU A 275 -26.61 -20.85 12.65
CA GLU A 275 -25.46 -21.77 12.78
C GLU A 275 -25.55 -22.63 14.05
N LYS A 276 -25.92 -22.04 15.20
CA LYS A 276 -26.12 -22.73 16.49
C LYS A 276 -27.29 -23.73 16.41
N ALA A 277 -28.42 -23.34 15.85
CA ALA A 277 -29.59 -24.22 15.70
C ALA A 277 -29.32 -25.42 14.77
N ALA A 278 -28.59 -25.22 13.68
CA ALA A 278 -28.16 -26.29 12.79
C ALA A 278 -27.16 -27.25 13.47
N ARG A 279 -26.22 -26.73 14.27
CA ARG A 279 -25.29 -27.56 15.07
C ARG A 279 -26.03 -28.39 16.14
N TRP A 280 -27.06 -27.83 16.77
CA TRP A 280 -27.87 -28.53 17.76
C TRP A 280 -28.61 -29.74 17.15
N LYS A 281 -29.27 -29.58 16.00
CA LYS A 281 -29.91 -30.68 15.26
C LYS A 281 -28.96 -31.80 14.84
N ARG A 282 -27.68 -31.49 14.55
CA ARG A 282 -26.67 -32.53 14.27
C ARG A 282 -26.26 -33.32 15.51
N ARG A 283 -26.36 -32.73 16.71
CA ARG A 283 -25.90 -33.33 17.97
C ARG A 283 -27.02 -34.09 18.70
N CYS A 284 -28.27 -33.70 18.48
CA CYS A 284 -29.46 -34.50 18.80
C CYS A 284 -30.13 -34.94 17.49
N PRO A 285 -29.75 -36.11 16.93
CA PRO A 285 -30.57 -36.77 15.93
C PRO A 285 -31.99 -36.90 16.48
N ARG A 286 -33.00 -36.66 15.63
CA ARG A 286 -34.40 -36.95 15.98
C ARG A 286 -34.47 -38.39 16.50
N GLU A 287 -35.17 -38.57 17.62
CA GLU A 287 -35.55 -39.91 18.07
C GLU A 287 -36.19 -40.65 16.90
N ALA A 288 -35.66 -41.83 16.58
CA ALA A 288 -36.20 -42.63 15.49
C ALA A 288 -37.65 -43.01 15.85
N PRO A 289 -38.63 -42.84 14.94
CA PRO A 289 -39.99 -43.28 15.21
C PRO A 289 -39.99 -44.79 15.45
N ASP A 290 -40.60 -45.19 16.57
CA ASP A 290 -40.59 -46.56 17.06
C ASP A 290 -41.10 -47.55 16.00
N ARG A 291 -40.22 -48.48 15.58
CA ARG A 291 -40.59 -49.55 14.65
C ARG A 291 -41.27 -50.70 15.41
N ARG A 292 -42.53 -50.52 15.82
CA ARG A 292 -43.43 -51.61 16.23
C ARG A 292 -44.90 -51.26 16.06
N ALA A 293 -45.66 -52.27 15.65
CA ALA A 293 -47.03 -52.21 15.11
C ALA A 293 -47.14 -51.45 13.76
N MET A 294 -47.88 -51.91 12.75
CA MET A 294 -48.78 -53.07 12.69
C MET A 294 -48.84 -53.62 11.25
N THR A 295 -48.79 -54.95 11.10
CA THR A 295 -49.06 -55.64 9.84
C THR A 295 -50.57 -55.79 9.63
N ALA A 296 -51.06 -55.49 8.41
CA ALA A 296 -51.67 -56.47 7.48
C ALA A 296 -52.74 -55.89 6.52
N ARG A 297 -52.80 -56.49 5.31
CA ARG A 297 -53.85 -56.40 4.25
C ARG A 297 -53.91 -55.08 3.46
N GLY A 298 -53.99 -55.05 2.13
CA GLY A 298 -53.88 -56.11 1.09
C GLY A 298 -54.57 -55.71 -0.23
N PHE A 299 -54.08 -56.21 -1.40
CA PHE A 299 -54.66 -56.05 -2.77
C PHE A 299 -54.67 -54.61 -3.35
N SER A 300 -54.61 -54.32 -4.68
CA SER A 300 -54.44 -55.13 -5.91
C SER A 300 -53.85 -54.30 -7.09
N SER A 301 -53.12 -54.95 -8.01
CA SER A 301 -53.02 -54.76 -9.49
C SER A 301 -53.09 -53.40 -10.24
N ALA A 302 -52.25 -53.29 -11.28
CA ALA A 302 -52.36 -52.47 -12.52
C ALA A 302 -52.12 -50.94 -12.38
N GLU A 303 -51.60 -50.18 -13.38
CA GLU A 303 -51.24 -50.48 -14.78
C GLU A 303 -50.14 -49.54 -15.33
N SER A 304 -49.75 -49.73 -16.59
CA SER A 304 -48.72 -49.05 -17.41
C SER A 304 -48.79 -47.51 -17.54
N GLY A 305 -47.66 -46.89 -17.93
CA GLY A 305 -47.66 -45.56 -18.57
C GLY A 305 -46.27 -44.96 -18.85
N ASP A 306 -45.78 -45.04 -20.10
CA ASP A 306 -44.58 -44.34 -20.58
C ASP A 306 -44.71 -42.81 -20.47
N LEU A 307 -43.60 -42.13 -20.17
CA LEU A 307 -43.38 -40.72 -20.52
C LEU A 307 -41.98 -40.56 -21.10
N ARG A 308 -41.91 -40.09 -22.35
CA ARG A 308 -40.67 -39.81 -23.07
C ARG A 308 -40.30 -38.34 -22.96
N ASP A 309 -39.03 -38.10 -22.68
CA ASP A 309 -38.15 -37.08 -23.23
C ASP A 309 -38.77 -35.79 -23.78
N ILE A 310 -38.44 -34.67 -23.14
CA ILE A 310 -38.22 -33.39 -23.83
C ILE A 310 -36.72 -33.09 -23.71
N ASP A 311 -36.08 -33.03 -24.87
CA ASP A 311 -34.71 -32.59 -25.08
C ASP A 311 -34.56 -31.11 -24.73
N ASP A 312 -33.49 -30.74 -24.03
CA ASP A 312 -33.04 -29.35 -23.91
C ASP A 312 -31.53 -29.32 -24.14
N SER A 313 -31.18 -29.13 -25.41
CA SER A 313 -29.83 -29.30 -25.94
C SER A 313 -29.06 -27.98 -25.95
N MET A 314 -28.13 -27.83 -24.99
CA MET A 314 -27.07 -26.81 -25.02
C MET A 314 -25.69 -27.50 -24.93
N PRO A 315 -24.78 -27.28 -25.90
CA PRO A 315 -23.58 -28.11 -26.06
C PRO A 315 -22.42 -27.70 -25.14
N ALA A 316 -21.50 -28.66 -24.95
CA ALA A 316 -20.29 -28.49 -24.16
C ALA A 316 -19.34 -27.42 -24.74
N GLY A 317 -18.84 -26.55 -23.86
CA GLY A 317 -17.60 -25.79 -24.08
C GLY A 317 -16.41 -26.61 -23.61
N ALA A 318 -15.40 -26.77 -24.47
CA ALA A 318 -14.27 -27.66 -24.21
C ALA A 318 -13.41 -27.20 -23.02
N ILE A 319 -12.92 -28.18 -22.27
CA ILE A 319 -11.71 -28.04 -21.46
C ILE A 319 -10.55 -28.08 -22.44
N ASP A 320 -9.82 -26.97 -22.58
CA ASP A 320 -8.51 -26.96 -23.24
C ASP A 320 -7.50 -26.21 -22.36
N THR A 321 -6.24 -26.59 -22.48
CA THR A 321 -5.26 -26.53 -21.39
C THR A 321 -4.09 -25.60 -21.68
N THR A 322 -3.91 -24.59 -20.82
CA THR A 322 -2.64 -23.85 -20.54
C THR A 322 -1.99 -23.08 -21.71
N PRO A 323 -1.05 -22.14 -21.45
CA PRO A 323 -0.54 -21.65 -20.16
C PRO A 323 -0.82 -20.15 -19.87
N ASP A 324 -0.52 -19.75 -18.64
CA ASP A 324 -0.52 -18.36 -18.19
C ASP A 324 0.69 -17.58 -18.74
N PHE A 325 0.50 -16.34 -19.19
CA PHE A 325 1.60 -15.38 -19.40
C PHE A 325 1.27 -14.05 -18.70
N GLN A 326 2.20 -13.59 -17.86
CA GLN A 326 1.99 -12.53 -16.87
C GLN A 326 2.18 -11.11 -17.45
N ASP A 327 1.38 -10.15 -16.98
CA ASP A 327 1.52 -8.72 -17.32
C ASP A 327 2.47 -8.00 -16.34
N LEU A 328 3.51 -7.35 -16.89
CA LEU A 328 4.47 -6.53 -16.15
C LEU A 328 3.99 -5.07 -16.06
N SER A 329 3.43 -4.69 -14.90
CA SER A 329 3.35 -3.27 -14.51
C SER A 329 4.62 -2.88 -13.72
N ILE A 330 5.50 -2.08 -14.33
CA ILE A 330 6.79 -1.72 -13.74
C ILE A 330 6.59 -0.66 -12.63
N THR A 331 6.34 -1.16 -11.43
CA THR A 331 6.78 -0.50 -10.20
C THR A 331 8.28 -0.79 -10.08
N MET A 332 9.11 0.20 -10.41
CA MET A 332 10.58 0.06 -10.53
C MET A 332 11.21 -0.35 -9.18
N SER A 333 11.28 -1.65 -8.93
CA SER A 333 12.26 -2.27 -8.03
C SER A 333 13.64 -2.10 -8.65
N SER A 334 14.68 -1.91 -7.83
CA SER A 334 16.04 -1.64 -8.33
C SER A 334 17.08 -2.49 -7.63
N ILE A 335 18.13 -2.81 -8.37
CA ILE A 335 19.37 -3.40 -7.87
C ILE A 335 20.47 -2.37 -8.13
N SER A 336 20.86 -1.64 -7.10
CA SER A 336 21.77 -0.49 -7.20
C SER A 336 23.17 -0.89 -6.73
N PHE A 337 24.18 -0.67 -7.57
CA PHE A 337 25.59 -0.89 -7.24
C PHE A 337 26.28 0.45 -7.03
N ARG A 338 27.05 0.60 -5.94
CA ARG A 338 27.90 1.78 -5.77
C ARG A 338 29.19 1.59 -6.58
N GLU A 339 29.42 2.48 -7.55
CA GLU A 339 30.62 2.49 -8.38
C GLU A 339 31.77 3.24 -7.69
N HIS A 340 31.45 4.29 -6.92
CA HIS A 340 32.34 4.91 -5.94
C HIS A 340 31.63 5.79 -4.93
N ILE A 341 32.29 6.03 -3.80
CA ILE A 341 32.03 7.13 -2.87
C ILE A 341 33.20 8.12 -2.89
N ARG A 342 32.89 9.40 -2.72
CA ARG A 342 33.86 10.48 -2.56
C ARG A 342 33.47 11.38 -1.41
N TRP A 343 34.34 11.52 -0.42
CA TRP A 343 34.22 12.54 0.63
C TRP A 343 34.95 13.80 0.19
N ILE A 344 34.30 14.96 0.15
CA ILE A 344 34.93 16.18 -0.35
C ILE A 344 35.94 16.72 0.68
N PRO A 345 37.21 17.01 0.32
CA PRO A 345 37.76 17.18 -1.04
C PRO A 345 38.54 15.97 -1.62
N ASP A 346 38.55 14.84 -0.92
CA ASP A 346 39.36 13.65 -1.23
C ASP A 346 39.05 13.04 -2.63
N GLU A 347 39.88 12.10 -3.07
CA GLU A 347 39.67 11.38 -4.33
C GLU A 347 38.55 10.33 -4.19
N ALA A 348 37.86 10.04 -5.30
CA ALA A 348 36.82 9.01 -5.33
C ALA A 348 37.43 7.61 -5.15
N SER A 349 36.78 6.77 -4.35
CA SER A 349 37.23 5.39 -4.10
C SER A 349 36.03 4.46 -3.89
N GLU A 350 36.23 3.16 -4.08
CA GLU A 350 35.19 2.17 -3.78
C GLU A 350 35.78 0.99 -3.01
N PRO A 351 35.98 1.12 -1.68
CA PRO A 351 36.56 0.06 -0.85
C PRO A 351 35.63 -1.13 -0.65
N THR A 352 34.35 -1.02 -1.03
CA THR A 352 33.30 -2.01 -0.78
C THR A 352 32.72 -2.61 -2.06
N SER A 353 32.06 -3.74 -1.90
CA SER A 353 31.09 -4.31 -2.83
C SER A 353 29.70 -3.96 -2.29
N THR A 354 29.30 -2.70 -2.49
CA THR A 354 27.99 -2.20 -2.05
C THR A 354 26.92 -2.56 -3.06
N VAL A 355 25.85 -3.17 -2.54
CA VAL A 355 24.64 -3.51 -3.30
C VAL A 355 23.44 -3.13 -2.45
N VAL A 356 22.50 -2.40 -3.04
CA VAL A 356 21.19 -2.09 -2.47
C VAL A 356 20.13 -2.82 -3.27
N LEU A 357 19.31 -3.64 -2.61
CA LEU A 357 18.10 -4.19 -3.21
C LEU A 357 16.90 -3.38 -2.73
N THR A 358 16.13 -2.79 -3.64
CA THR A 358 14.89 -2.05 -3.32
C THR A 358 13.69 -2.75 -3.95
N SER A 359 12.75 -3.20 -3.12
CA SER A 359 11.52 -3.88 -3.54
C SER A 359 10.52 -2.95 -4.24
N PRO A 360 9.50 -3.50 -4.93
CA PRO A 360 8.41 -2.72 -5.52
C PRO A 360 7.71 -1.78 -4.53
N GLN A 361 7.53 -2.19 -3.26
CA GLN A 361 6.94 -1.35 -2.21
C GLN A 361 7.99 -0.52 -1.43
N ARG A 362 9.17 -0.28 -2.02
CA ARG A 362 10.24 0.57 -1.46
C ARG A 362 10.81 0.11 -0.11
N ARG A 363 10.80 -1.20 0.17
CA ARG A 363 11.61 -1.78 1.25
C ARG A 363 13.01 -2.07 0.72
N PHE A 364 14.04 -1.79 1.50
CA PHE A 364 15.42 -1.96 1.03
C PHE A 364 16.31 -2.70 2.01
N VAL A 365 17.33 -3.36 1.47
CA VAL A 365 18.50 -3.87 2.19
C VAL A 365 19.75 -3.37 1.47
N ASP A 366 20.53 -2.54 2.14
CA ASP A 366 21.86 -2.06 1.73
C ASP A 366 22.92 -2.81 2.52
N LEU A 367 23.88 -3.44 1.84
CA LEU A 367 25.04 -4.08 2.44
C LEU A 367 26.33 -3.55 1.80
N ARG A 368 27.14 -2.84 2.59
CA ARG A 368 28.44 -2.28 2.21
C ARG A 368 29.55 -3.21 2.73
N ILE A 369 30.00 -4.12 1.87
CA ILE A 369 30.91 -5.22 2.25
C ILE A 369 32.33 -4.93 1.78
N LEU A 370 33.33 -4.91 2.66
CA LEU A 370 34.71 -4.61 2.27
C LEU A 370 35.26 -5.61 1.24
N LYS A 371 35.86 -5.09 0.15
CA LYS A 371 36.43 -5.89 -0.95
C LYS A 371 37.59 -6.76 -0.48
N GLN A 372 38.37 -6.29 0.50
CA GLN A 372 39.41 -7.03 1.18
C GLN A 372 39.13 -6.97 2.69
N PRO A 373 39.29 -8.08 3.45
CA PRO A 373 39.24 -8.01 4.90
C PRO A 373 40.46 -7.22 5.43
N PRO A 374 40.40 -6.64 6.64
CA PRO A 374 41.59 -6.30 7.40
C PRO A 374 42.47 -7.57 7.52
N THR A 375 43.74 -7.48 7.16
CA THR A 375 44.60 -8.65 6.87
C THR A 375 44.62 -9.73 7.96
N VAL A 376 43.96 -10.86 7.69
CA VAL A 376 44.21 -12.18 8.32
C VAL A 376 44.05 -13.27 7.24
N ASP A 377 44.92 -14.27 7.24
CA ASP A 377 44.96 -15.33 6.23
C ASP A 377 43.79 -16.33 6.34
N GLY A 378 43.21 -16.69 5.20
CA GLY A 378 42.37 -17.89 5.05
C GLY A 378 41.05 -17.67 4.30
N VAL A 379 40.65 -18.67 3.52
CA VAL A 379 39.28 -18.76 2.99
C VAL A 379 38.39 -19.26 4.13
N GLN A 380 37.51 -18.41 4.64
CA GLN A 380 36.53 -18.76 5.68
C GLN A 380 35.11 -18.83 5.08
N ASP A 381 34.32 -19.83 5.50
CA ASP A 381 32.91 -19.99 5.07
C ASP A 381 31.97 -18.95 5.71
N THR A 382 32.45 -18.25 6.73
CA THR A 382 31.85 -17.10 7.42
C THR A 382 32.88 -15.97 7.46
N HIS A 383 32.45 -14.74 7.18
CA HIS A 383 33.29 -13.56 7.35
C HIS A 383 33.01 -12.96 8.72
N GLY A 384 34.04 -12.43 9.37
CA GLY A 384 33.84 -11.67 10.60
C GLY A 384 33.07 -10.38 10.36
N ILE A 385 32.53 -9.83 11.45
CA ILE A 385 31.72 -8.60 11.43
C ILE A 385 32.50 -7.39 10.92
N GLU A 386 33.83 -7.39 11.06
CA GLU A 386 34.74 -6.36 10.52
C GLU A 386 34.70 -6.22 8.99
N ARG A 387 34.15 -7.20 8.26
CA ARG A 387 33.94 -7.08 6.81
C ARG A 387 32.69 -6.28 6.45
N LEU A 388 31.75 -6.09 7.38
CA LEU A 388 30.57 -5.22 7.19
C LEU A 388 30.96 -3.78 7.50
N GLU A 389 31.18 -2.96 6.46
CA GLU A 389 31.41 -1.52 6.65
C GLU A 389 30.15 -0.87 7.22
N TRP A 390 29.00 -1.17 6.58
CA TRP A 390 27.67 -0.79 7.03
C TRP A 390 26.64 -1.76 6.46
N GLY A 391 25.63 -2.11 7.25
CA GLY A 391 24.43 -2.79 6.77
C GLY A 391 23.19 -2.07 7.28
N ILE A 392 22.26 -1.76 6.38
CA ILE A 392 21.04 -1.00 6.66
C ILE A 392 19.85 -1.75 6.04
N ALA A 393 18.71 -1.75 6.72
CA ALA A 393 17.44 -2.10 6.10
C ALA A 393 16.30 -1.22 6.60
N GLY A 394 15.30 -0.97 5.75
CA GLY A 394 14.20 -0.07 6.07
C GLY A 394 13.33 0.27 4.87
N THR A 395 12.86 1.51 4.81
CA THR A 395 11.99 2.01 3.72
C THR A 395 12.56 3.26 3.07
N SER A 396 12.54 3.31 1.74
CA SER A 396 12.98 4.47 0.96
C SER A 396 11.80 5.29 0.46
N SER A 397 12.02 6.59 0.31
CA SER A 397 11.06 7.54 -0.24
C SER A 397 11.79 8.57 -1.08
N SER A 398 11.13 9.11 -2.11
CA SER A 398 11.68 10.20 -2.92
C SER A 398 10.64 11.28 -3.15
N SER A 399 11.08 12.53 -3.20
CA SER A 399 10.27 13.71 -3.54
C SER A 399 11.06 14.61 -4.51
N LEU A 400 10.37 15.52 -5.20
CA LEU A 400 11.04 16.56 -5.99
C LEU A 400 11.23 17.80 -5.11
N ARG A 401 12.45 18.37 -5.11
CA ARG A 401 12.75 19.65 -4.46
C ARG A 401 13.49 20.60 -5.40
N PRO A 402 13.38 21.93 -5.25
CA PRO A 402 14.13 22.87 -6.08
C PRO A 402 15.64 22.70 -5.89
N ASP A 403 16.39 22.69 -6.99
CA ASP A 403 17.85 22.45 -7.00
C ASP A 403 18.69 23.70 -6.62
N GLY A 404 18.03 24.84 -6.37
CA GLY A 404 18.68 26.13 -6.09
C GLY A 404 19.23 26.87 -7.32
N GLN A 405 19.22 26.26 -8.50
CA GLN A 405 19.66 26.82 -9.78
C GLN A 405 18.49 27.14 -10.74
N GLY A 406 17.29 26.68 -10.41
CA GLY A 406 16.04 26.94 -11.16
C GLY A 406 15.40 25.70 -11.77
N GLY A 407 15.95 24.51 -11.51
CA GLY A 407 15.36 23.21 -11.81
C GLY A 407 14.81 22.51 -10.57
N GLU A 408 14.44 21.24 -10.76
CA GLU A 408 14.03 20.33 -9.70
C GLU A 408 15.00 19.14 -9.65
N VAL A 409 15.33 18.68 -8.46
CA VAL A 409 16.13 17.47 -8.21
C VAL A 409 15.30 16.45 -7.43
N ARG A 410 15.52 15.15 -7.72
CA ARG A 410 14.92 14.06 -6.96
C ARG A 410 15.67 13.91 -5.65
N HIS A 411 15.04 14.32 -4.57
CA HIS A 411 15.55 14.13 -3.22
C HIS A 411 15.06 12.80 -2.67
N SER A 412 15.99 11.90 -2.34
CA SER A 412 15.71 10.59 -1.75
C SER A 412 16.07 10.58 -0.26
N ARG A 413 15.28 9.85 0.52
CA ARG A 413 15.48 9.64 1.95
C ARG A 413 15.19 8.19 2.31
N TRP A 414 16.13 7.58 3.03
CA TRP A 414 16.10 6.20 3.47
C TRP A 414 15.91 6.18 4.99
N GLU A 415 14.77 5.68 5.47
CA GLU A 415 14.50 5.56 6.91
C GLU A 415 15.03 4.23 7.43
N HIS A 416 15.92 4.26 8.42
CA HIS A 416 16.58 3.05 8.92
C HIS A 416 15.66 2.36 9.94
N TRP A 417 15.41 1.07 9.74
CA TRP A 417 14.69 0.22 10.70
C TRP A 417 15.61 -0.83 11.34
N ILE A 418 16.65 -1.24 10.60
CA ILE A 418 17.83 -1.96 11.08
C ILE A 418 19.07 -1.19 10.63
N ASP A 419 20.03 -1.02 11.54
CA ASP A 419 21.33 -0.42 11.25
C ASP A 419 22.43 -1.25 11.97
N SER A 420 23.51 -1.58 11.28
CA SER A 420 24.62 -2.34 11.88
C SER A 420 25.46 -1.52 12.86
N ARG A 421 25.43 -0.18 12.77
CA ARG A 421 26.24 0.76 13.57
C ARG A 421 25.52 1.29 14.82
N THR A 422 24.21 1.10 14.97
CA THR A 422 23.44 1.56 16.14
C THR A 422 22.33 0.58 16.54
N THR A 423 22.02 0.52 17.85
CA THR A 423 20.87 -0.20 18.40
C THR A 423 19.58 0.62 18.41
N ALA A 424 19.66 1.93 18.13
CA ALA A 424 18.52 2.86 18.11
C ALA A 424 18.37 3.53 16.73
N PRO A 425 17.90 2.81 15.70
CA PRO A 425 17.79 3.32 14.34
C PRO A 425 16.60 4.27 14.12
N GLU A 426 15.70 4.46 15.09
CA GLU A 426 14.44 5.22 14.94
C GLU A 426 14.63 6.70 14.56
N ASN A 427 15.84 7.24 14.72
CA ASN A 427 16.20 8.60 14.30
C ASN A 427 17.32 8.61 13.24
N ALA A 428 17.75 7.44 12.75
CA ALA A 428 18.73 7.32 11.68
C ALA A 428 18.02 7.33 10.33
N ALA A 429 18.44 8.25 9.46
CA ALA A 429 18.02 8.29 8.08
C ALA A 429 19.11 8.95 7.25
N ASP A 430 19.49 8.31 6.16
CA ASP A 430 20.32 8.91 5.13
C ASP A 430 19.44 9.69 4.14
N GLU A 431 19.95 10.82 3.63
CA GLU A 431 19.28 11.64 2.62
C GLU A 431 20.26 12.20 1.58
N GLY A 432 19.81 12.26 0.33
CA GLY A 432 20.64 12.61 -0.81
C GLY A 432 19.82 13.18 -1.98
N ASP A 433 20.47 14.02 -2.79
CA ASP A 433 19.94 14.55 -4.05
C ASP A 433 20.48 13.74 -5.23
N MET A 434 19.57 13.17 -6.01
CA MET A 434 19.89 12.26 -7.12
C MET A 434 19.96 13.03 -8.44
N TYR A 435 21.15 13.07 -9.05
CA TYR A 435 21.42 13.70 -10.34
C TYR A 435 21.70 12.63 -11.41
N GLU A 436 20.74 12.39 -12.29
CA GLU A 436 20.90 11.48 -13.44
C GLU A 436 22.01 11.99 -14.39
N GLN A 437 22.94 11.10 -14.76
CA GLN A 437 24.11 11.39 -15.58
C GLN A 437 23.89 10.96 -17.05
N PRO A 438 24.60 11.57 -18.04
CA PRO A 438 24.41 11.26 -19.46
C PRO A 438 24.77 9.82 -19.88
N ASP A 439 25.50 9.08 -19.04
CA ASP A 439 25.87 7.68 -19.24
C ASP A 439 24.88 6.69 -18.60
N GLY A 440 23.80 7.18 -17.98
CA GLY A 440 22.78 6.37 -17.30
C GLY A 440 23.11 6.04 -15.84
N LEU A 441 24.20 6.57 -15.29
CA LEU A 441 24.51 6.48 -13.86
C LEU A 441 23.75 7.56 -13.06
N THR A 442 23.60 7.36 -11.75
CA THR A 442 22.97 8.34 -10.86
C THR A 442 23.99 8.85 -9.86
N LEU A 443 24.31 10.15 -9.89
CA LEU A 443 25.18 10.79 -8.92
C LEU A 443 24.33 11.29 -7.75
N GLU A 444 24.44 10.64 -6.60
CA GLU A 444 23.89 11.11 -5.33
C GLU A 444 24.83 12.12 -4.68
N LYS A 445 24.26 13.20 -4.11
CA LYS A 445 24.99 14.15 -3.27
C LYS A 445 24.28 14.38 -1.97
N GLY A 446 25.02 14.33 -0.87
CA GLY A 446 24.47 14.56 0.46
C GLY A 446 25.52 15.05 1.44
N ARG A 447 25.16 15.06 2.71
CA ARG A 447 26.03 15.53 3.79
C ARG A 447 25.79 14.69 5.04
N MET A 448 26.82 13.96 5.48
CA MET A 448 26.72 13.08 6.65
C MET A 448 28.05 13.04 7.41
N VAL A 449 28.08 12.37 8.56
CA VAL A 449 29.31 12.19 9.34
C VAL A 449 30.23 11.17 8.65
N ASN A 450 31.39 11.62 8.16
CA ASN A 450 32.40 10.75 7.57
C ASN A 450 32.94 9.77 8.64
N PRO A 451 32.79 8.43 8.47
CA PRO A 451 33.16 7.45 9.49
C PRO A 451 34.65 7.45 9.87
N ALA A 452 35.54 7.80 8.94
CA ALA A 452 36.98 7.81 9.18
C ALA A 452 37.47 9.05 9.96
N THR A 453 36.69 10.15 9.95
CA THR A 453 37.08 11.41 10.60
C THR A 453 36.17 11.83 11.76
N GLY A 454 34.94 11.29 11.84
CA GLY A 454 33.94 11.67 12.83
C GLY A 454 33.36 13.08 12.63
N ARG A 455 33.44 13.64 11.41
CA ARG A 455 33.01 15.01 11.09
C ARG A 455 31.98 15.04 9.98
N GLU A 456 30.98 15.93 10.07
CA GLU A 456 30.08 16.22 8.95
C GLU A 456 30.89 16.68 7.72
N THR A 457 30.75 15.93 6.64
CA THR A 457 31.46 16.12 5.37
C THR A 457 30.48 15.92 4.23
N ASP A 458 30.61 16.74 3.19
CA ASP A 458 29.81 16.60 1.97
C ASP A 458 30.32 15.37 1.21
N TYR A 459 29.40 14.56 0.68
CA TYR A 459 29.73 13.34 -0.06
C TYR A 459 29.08 13.30 -1.44
N GLU A 460 29.74 12.58 -2.34
CA GLU A 460 29.22 12.21 -3.66
C GLU A 460 29.27 10.68 -3.78
N GLU A 461 28.16 10.01 -4.08
CA GLU A 461 28.10 8.58 -4.37
C GLU A 461 27.61 8.37 -5.81
N LEU A 462 28.34 7.60 -6.61
CA LEU A 462 27.93 7.29 -7.98
C LEU A 462 27.34 5.88 -8.02
N TRP A 463 26.08 5.80 -8.45
CA TRP A 463 25.28 4.58 -8.46
C TRP A 463 25.04 4.10 -9.89
N ARG A 464 25.15 2.78 -10.10
CA ARG A 464 24.68 2.07 -11.29
C ARG A 464 23.48 1.21 -10.92
N ASP A 465 22.30 1.60 -11.38
CA ASP A 465 21.09 0.81 -11.27
C ASP A 465 21.03 -0.24 -12.38
N ILE A 466 20.55 -1.44 -12.07
CA ILE A 466 20.11 -2.43 -13.06
C ILE A 466 18.68 -2.88 -12.77
N ASP A 467 17.95 -3.18 -13.84
CA ASP A 467 16.67 -3.88 -13.73
C ASP A 467 16.89 -5.31 -13.24
N PRO A 468 16.02 -5.83 -12.36
CA PRO A 468 16.14 -7.18 -11.85
C PRO A 468 15.76 -8.21 -12.93
N VAL A 469 16.56 -9.26 -13.06
CA VAL A 469 16.39 -10.33 -14.06
C VAL A 469 15.92 -11.61 -13.38
N ALA A 470 15.03 -12.37 -14.03
CA ALA A 470 14.53 -13.64 -13.52
C ALA A 470 15.60 -14.76 -13.45
N VAL A 471 15.35 -15.78 -12.63
CA VAL A 471 16.23 -16.95 -12.47
C VAL A 471 15.79 -18.09 -13.39
N LEU A 472 16.58 -18.31 -14.44
CA LEU A 472 16.38 -19.42 -15.38
C LEU A 472 16.89 -20.74 -14.79
N ARG A 473 15.97 -21.62 -14.38
CA ARG A 473 16.28 -22.99 -13.93
C ARG A 473 16.40 -23.91 -15.15
N ALA A 474 17.34 -24.85 -15.11
CA ALA A 474 17.57 -25.77 -16.23
C ALA A 474 16.30 -26.59 -16.55
N GLY A 475 15.80 -26.46 -17.78
CA GLY A 475 14.58 -27.13 -18.24
C GLY A 475 13.28 -26.33 -18.10
N ALA A 476 13.34 -25.03 -17.76
CA ALA A 476 12.21 -24.11 -17.85
C ALA A 476 12.42 -23.12 -19.01
N ASP A 477 11.37 -22.86 -19.80
CA ASP A 477 11.42 -21.90 -20.91
C ASP A 477 11.50 -20.46 -20.39
N ALA A 478 12.34 -19.65 -21.03
CA ALA A 478 12.78 -18.37 -20.47
C ALA A 478 11.74 -17.23 -20.56
N GLU A 479 10.65 -17.42 -21.31
CA GLU A 479 9.65 -16.37 -21.57
C GLU A 479 8.52 -16.35 -20.53
N GLU A 480 8.31 -17.43 -19.75
CA GLU A 480 7.07 -17.67 -19.00
C GLU A 480 7.15 -17.28 -17.50
N LYS A 481 8.33 -16.89 -17.00
CA LYS A 481 8.54 -16.54 -15.59
C LYS A 481 8.81 -15.05 -15.38
N GLY A 482 7.91 -14.39 -14.66
CA GLY A 482 8.16 -13.07 -14.09
C GLY A 482 9.35 -13.03 -13.13
N VAL A 483 9.87 -11.83 -12.87
CA VAL A 483 10.99 -11.61 -11.95
C VAL A 483 10.53 -11.85 -10.52
N GLU A 484 11.10 -12.87 -9.86
CA GLU A 484 10.73 -13.16 -8.47
C GLU A 484 11.09 -12.00 -7.53
N CYS A 485 10.14 -11.55 -6.72
CA CYS A 485 10.44 -10.67 -5.59
C CYS A 485 9.74 -11.16 -4.32
N VAL A 486 10.52 -11.36 -3.25
CA VAL A 486 10.00 -11.71 -1.92
C VAL A 486 10.67 -10.84 -0.87
N VAL A 487 9.88 -10.26 0.03
CA VAL A 487 10.38 -9.55 1.22
C VAL A 487 9.89 -10.24 2.48
N LEU A 488 10.84 -10.69 3.31
CA LEU A 488 10.59 -11.27 4.62
C LEU A 488 10.98 -10.28 5.72
N LYS A 489 10.21 -10.25 6.82
CA LYS A 489 10.50 -9.45 8.02
C LYS A 489 10.30 -10.29 9.28
N PHE A 490 11.13 -10.13 10.30
CA PHE A 490 10.75 -10.51 11.68
C PHE A 490 10.98 -9.35 12.65
N GLU A 491 10.16 -9.27 13.69
CA GLU A 491 10.32 -8.30 14.77
C GLU A 491 9.89 -8.93 16.10
N ASP A 492 10.72 -8.78 17.13
CA ASP A 492 10.37 -9.05 18.53
C ASP A 492 10.52 -7.76 19.31
N GLU A 493 9.37 -7.11 19.57
CA GLU A 493 9.27 -5.85 20.29
C GLU A 493 9.85 -5.93 21.71
N SER A 494 9.91 -7.12 22.33
CA SER A 494 10.38 -7.29 23.71
C SER A 494 11.90 -7.28 23.84
N THR A 495 12.61 -7.70 22.79
CA THR A 495 14.08 -7.73 22.73
C THR A 495 14.67 -6.69 21.78
N GLY A 496 13.83 -6.01 21.00
CA GLY A 496 14.27 -5.13 19.91
C GLY A 496 14.90 -5.89 18.74
N ALA A 497 14.76 -7.22 18.70
CA ALA A 497 15.33 -8.04 17.65
C ALA A 497 14.56 -7.85 16.33
N ARG A 498 15.29 -7.56 15.24
CA ARG A 498 14.72 -7.23 13.93
C ARG A 498 15.48 -7.94 12.83
N GLY A 499 14.79 -8.30 11.75
CA GLY A 499 15.40 -8.80 10.52
C GLY A 499 14.60 -8.49 9.27
N MET A 500 15.30 -8.27 8.16
CA MET A 500 14.74 -8.13 6.82
C MET A 500 15.53 -8.96 5.82
N VAL A 501 14.83 -9.64 4.91
CA VAL A 501 15.41 -10.27 3.72
C VAL A 501 14.66 -9.76 2.49
N VAL A 502 15.40 -9.35 1.47
CA VAL A 502 14.88 -8.99 0.15
C VAL A 502 15.49 -9.93 -0.87
N TRP A 503 14.67 -10.78 -1.48
CA TRP A 503 14.98 -11.49 -2.73
C TRP A 503 14.38 -10.68 -3.88
N LEU A 504 15.20 -10.36 -4.88
CA LEU A 504 14.83 -9.65 -6.08
C LEU A 504 15.59 -10.21 -7.29
N GLY A 505 14.90 -10.99 -8.12
CA GLY A 505 15.44 -11.66 -9.31
C GLY A 505 16.65 -12.54 -8.98
N ARG A 506 17.79 -12.22 -9.60
CA ARG A 506 19.09 -12.91 -9.44
C ARG A 506 19.86 -12.53 -8.16
N PHE A 507 19.32 -11.70 -7.28
CA PHE A 507 20.00 -11.27 -6.05
C PHE A 507 19.10 -11.47 -4.82
N CYS A 508 19.70 -11.85 -3.69
CA CYS A 508 19.02 -11.88 -2.41
C CYS A 508 19.97 -11.38 -1.31
N GLN A 509 19.50 -10.42 -0.52
CA GLN A 509 20.24 -9.88 0.63
C GLN A 509 19.38 -9.94 1.89
N GLY A 510 20.03 -10.22 3.01
CA GLY A 510 19.39 -10.18 4.31
C GLY A 510 20.28 -9.55 5.37
N ILE A 511 19.64 -8.92 6.36
CA ILE A 511 20.27 -8.45 7.58
C ILE A 511 19.35 -8.69 8.77
N SER A 512 19.94 -9.02 9.92
CA SER A 512 19.25 -9.01 11.21
C SER A 512 20.14 -8.44 12.31
N ARG A 513 19.51 -7.85 13.32
CA ARG A 513 20.14 -7.37 14.55
C ARG A 513 19.39 -7.91 15.77
N VAL A 514 20.12 -8.44 16.75
CA VAL A 514 19.60 -8.87 18.05
C VAL A 514 20.52 -8.34 19.15
N GLY A 515 20.10 -7.27 19.82
CA GLY A 515 21.00 -6.53 20.71
C GLY A 515 22.20 -5.99 19.95
N GLU A 516 23.40 -6.45 20.29
CA GLU A 516 24.65 -6.10 19.58
C GLU A 516 25.04 -7.09 18.48
N GLU A 517 24.39 -8.26 18.40
CA GLU A 517 24.68 -9.25 17.36
C GLU A 517 24.07 -8.83 16.03
N VAL A 518 24.90 -8.75 14.99
CA VAL A 518 24.48 -8.48 13.60
C VAL A 518 24.83 -9.68 12.74
N ALA A 519 23.87 -10.14 11.94
CA ALA A 519 24.09 -11.15 10.91
C ALA A 519 23.61 -10.64 9.55
N ALA A 520 24.36 -10.91 8.49
CA ALA A 520 24.05 -10.49 7.14
C ALA A 520 24.45 -11.54 6.09
N GLU A 521 23.64 -11.68 5.04
CA GLU A 521 23.91 -12.60 3.94
C GLU A 521 23.67 -11.93 2.59
N ARG A 522 24.49 -12.30 1.59
CA ARG A 522 24.27 -11.99 0.17
C ARG A 522 24.36 -13.28 -0.64
N TRP A 523 23.38 -13.45 -1.51
CA TRP A 523 23.26 -14.54 -2.46
C TRP A 523 23.09 -13.97 -3.87
N GLU A 524 23.81 -14.55 -4.82
CA GLU A 524 23.84 -14.14 -6.22
C GLU A 524 23.62 -15.37 -7.09
N TRP A 525 22.72 -15.26 -8.08
CA TRP A 525 22.52 -16.30 -9.08
C TRP A 525 23.51 -16.13 -10.22
N LYS A 526 24.21 -17.23 -10.55
CA LYS A 526 25.10 -17.32 -11.69
C LYS A 526 24.61 -18.37 -12.67
N GLU A 527 24.62 -18.04 -13.95
CA GLU A 527 24.28 -18.99 -15.01
C GLU A 527 25.28 -20.17 -15.01
N GLY A 528 24.77 -21.40 -15.05
CA GLY A 528 25.56 -22.63 -14.94
C GLY A 528 26.02 -23.02 -13.52
N GLU A 529 26.26 -22.06 -12.62
CA GLU A 529 26.65 -22.32 -11.20
C GLU A 529 25.42 -22.41 -10.26
N GLY A 530 24.34 -21.70 -10.54
CA GLY A 530 23.15 -21.59 -9.67
C GLY A 530 23.25 -20.50 -8.61
N TRP A 531 22.50 -20.64 -7.51
CA TRP A 531 22.56 -19.73 -6.36
C TRP A 531 23.84 -19.95 -5.57
N ARG A 532 24.61 -18.88 -5.38
CA ARG A 532 25.83 -18.88 -4.57
C ARG A 532 25.76 -17.83 -3.48
N ARG A 533 26.00 -18.24 -2.23
CA ARG A 533 26.24 -17.30 -1.12
C ARG A 533 27.60 -16.63 -1.36
N THR A 534 27.60 -15.33 -1.62
CA THR A 534 28.83 -14.53 -1.82
C THR A 534 29.26 -13.83 -0.54
N VAL A 535 28.32 -13.60 0.40
CA VAL A 535 28.58 -13.03 1.72
C VAL A 535 27.78 -13.79 2.78
N ARG A 536 28.44 -14.11 3.89
CA ARG A 536 27.84 -14.50 5.17
C ARG A 536 28.66 -13.84 6.27
N ILE A 537 27.98 -13.12 7.16
CA ILE A 537 28.56 -12.38 8.29
C ILE A 537 27.72 -12.70 9.53
N GLY A 538 28.38 -12.92 10.66
CA GLY A 538 27.73 -13.31 11.91
C GLY A 538 27.33 -14.80 11.96
N ASP A 539 26.98 -15.25 13.18
CA ASP A 539 26.75 -16.68 13.45
C ASP A 539 25.31 -17.12 13.13
N ARG A 540 24.32 -16.25 13.38
CA ARG A 540 22.89 -16.51 13.10
C ARG A 540 22.64 -16.71 11.61
N ALA A 541 21.86 -17.73 11.25
CA ALA A 541 21.46 -17.95 9.87
C ALA A 541 20.25 -17.10 9.47
N LEU A 542 20.21 -16.66 8.22
CA LEU A 542 19.05 -16.00 7.64
C LEU A 542 18.26 -17.00 6.76
N PRO A 543 16.93 -16.84 6.61
CA PRO A 543 16.12 -17.74 5.80
C PRO A 543 16.41 -17.64 4.29
N CYS A 544 17.43 -16.89 3.86
CA CYS A 544 17.86 -16.73 2.47
C CYS A 544 18.05 -18.09 1.77
N GLU A 545 18.84 -19.01 2.34
CA GLU A 545 19.07 -20.32 1.73
C GLU A 545 17.76 -21.11 1.56
N VAL A 546 16.93 -21.14 2.61
CA VAL A 546 15.64 -21.86 2.60
C VAL A 546 14.69 -21.27 1.55
N LEU A 547 14.62 -19.94 1.46
CA LEU A 547 13.81 -19.21 0.48
C LEU A 547 14.21 -19.56 -0.96
N LEU A 548 15.51 -19.52 -1.25
CA LEU A 548 16.06 -19.73 -2.60
C LEU A 548 16.04 -21.21 -3.04
N VAL A 549 16.33 -22.13 -2.12
CA VAL A 549 16.37 -23.58 -2.37
C VAL A 549 14.97 -24.17 -2.48
N THR A 550 14.04 -23.82 -1.58
CA THR A 550 12.67 -24.34 -1.68
C THR A 550 11.95 -23.79 -2.90
N GLY A 551 12.21 -22.52 -3.27
CA GLY A 551 11.50 -21.84 -4.35
C GLY A 551 9.97 -21.89 -4.18
N ALA A 552 9.50 -21.98 -2.94
CA ALA A 552 8.09 -22.11 -2.64
C ALA A 552 7.36 -20.82 -3.03
N ALA A 553 6.20 -20.95 -3.68
CA ALA A 553 5.31 -19.82 -3.92
C ALA A 553 4.75 -19.34 -2.56
N LEU A 554 5.41 -18.35 -1.98
CA LEU A 554 4.95 -17.68 -0.78
C LEU A 554 3.77 -16.77 -1.13
N SER A 555 3.02 -16.35 -0.11
CA SER A 555 1.88 -15.46 -0.29
C SER A 555 1.94 -14.40 0.80
N VAL A 556 1.64 -13.15 0.46
CA VAL A 556 1.67 -12.05 1.42
C VAL A 556 0.76 -12.37 2.62
N GLY A 557 1.32 -12.28 3.82
CA GLY A 557 0.66 -12.67 5.08
C GLY A 557 0.79 -14.15 5.46
N THR A 558 1.60 -14.96 4.77
CA THR A 558 2.09 -16.24 5.32
C THR A 558 3.37 -16.01 6.14
N HIS A 559 3.82 -17.06 6.82
CA HIS A 559 5.02 -17.03 7.67
C HIS A 559 6.02 -18.13 7.28
N VAL A 560 7.31 -17.81 7.35
CA VAL A 560 8.43 -18.74 7.23
C VAL A 560 9.05 -18.92 8.62
N VAL A 561 9.14 -20.16 9.12
CA VAL A 561 9.79 -20.43 10.40
C VAL A 561 11.25 -20.85 10.16
N HIS A 562 12.19 -20.10 10.72
CA HIS A 562 13.63 -20.35 10.59
C HIS A 562 14.33 -20.10 11.93
N GLU A 563 15.16 -21.04 12.40
CA GLU A 563 15.85 -20.98 13.71
C GLU A 563 14.93 -20.63 14.91
N LYS A 564 13.67 -21.09 14.89
CA LYS A 564 12.58 -20.78 15.85
C LYS A 564 12.05 -19.34 15.80
N VAL A 565 12.57 -18.50 14.90
CA VAL A 565 12.04 -17.17 14.58
C VAL A 565 10.97 -17.30 13.49
N VAL A 566 9.89 -16.54 13.63
CA VAL A 566 8.81 -16.44 12.64
C VAL A 566 9.06 -15.22 11.77
N TRP A 567 9.16 -15.42 10.46
CA TRP A 567 9.37 -14.36 9.46
C TRP A 567 8.09 -14.17 8.64
N ASP A 568 7.53 -12.97 8.65
CA ASP A 568 6.35 -12.56 7.90
C ASP A 568 6.70 -12.27 6.44
N VAL A 569 5.89 -12.79 5.51
CA VAL A 569 5.98 -12.47 4.08
C VAL A 569 5.23 -11.15 3.83
N LEU A 570 5.98 -10.06 3.61
CA LEU A 570 5.44 -8.72 3.34
C LEU A 570 5.18 -8.47 1.86
N GLU A 571 6.01 -9.03 1.00
CA GLU A 571 5.92 -8.94 -0.46
C GLU A 571 6.20 -10.32 -1.04
N SER A 572 5.45 -10.67 -2.09
CA SER A 572 5.67 -11.88 -2.88
C SER A 572 5.04 -11.66 -4.26
N SER A 573 5.85 -11.76 -5.31
CA SER A 573 5.45 -11.67 -6.73
C SER A 573 6.30 -12.61 -7.58
#